data_AF-A0ABD3VWM3-F1
#
_entry.id   AF-A0ABD3VWM3-F1
#
_cell.length_a   1.000
_cell.length_b   1.000
_cell.length_c   1.000
_cell.angle_alpha   90.00
_cell.angle_beta   90.00
_cell.angle_gamma   90.00
#
_symmetry.space_group_name_H-M   'P 1'
#
loop_
_entity.id
_entity.type
_entity.pdbx_description
1 polymer ?
#
loop_
_entity_poly.entity_id
_entity_poly.type
_entity_poly.pdbx_seq_one_letter_code
_entity_poly.pdbx_strand_id
1 'polypeptide(L)'
;MTEVQQGKVTNEIQQGNVTSEVQQGKVTRGVQQGKVTSEIQQGKLTSEVQQETVMSEFQQRKVTCEVQQGEVMSEVQQRKMMSEVQQGKVTSAVQHGKVMRDVQQGKVTSEVQQG
;
A
#
# COMPACT_ATOMS: atom_id res chain seq x y z
N MET A 1 -1.09 16.65 -2.95
CA MET A 1 -0.73 15.57 -3.88
C MET A 1 0.68 15.82 -4.38
N THR A 2 1.51 14.79 -4.47
CA THR A 2 2.90 14.88 -4.94
C THR A 2 3.06 14.03 -6.20
N GLU A 3 3.53 14.60 -7.30
CA GLU A 3 3.77 13.87 -8.54
C GLU A 3 5.28 13.84 -8.84
N VAL A 4 5.83 12.66 -9.13
CA VAL A 4 7.25 12.46 -9.40
C VAL A 4 7.44 11.52 -10.58
N GLN A 5 8.10 12.00 -11.64
CA GLN A 5 8.47 11.16 -12.78
C GLN A 5 9.57 10.16 -12.40
N GLN A 6 10.64 10.63 -11.75
CA GLN A 6 11.69 9.76 -11.26
C GLN A 6 12.23 10.25 -9.92
N GLY A 7 12.23 9.40 -8.88
CA GLY A 7 12.82 9.79 -7.61
C GLY A 7 12.28 9.08 -6.38
N LYS A 8 12.35 9.77 -5.24
CA LYS A 8 11.88 9.28 -3.94
C LYS A 8 10.91 10.29 -3.34
N VAL A 9 9.82 9.78 -2.76
CA VAL A 9 8.86 10.57 -1.98
C VAL A 9 8.85 10.02 -0.56
N THR A 10 9.02 10.90 0.42
CA THR A 10 8.96 10.56 1.85
C THR A 10 8.05 11.55 2.55
N ASN A 11 6.98 11.04 3.16
CA ASN A 11 6.04 11.86 3.92
C ASN A 11 5.80 11.25 5.31
N GLU A 12 5.87 12.09 6.34
CA GLU A 12 5.53 11.73 7.72
C GLU A 12 4.58 12.79 8.26
N ILE A 13 3.35 12.41 8.60
CA ILE A 13 2.36 13.34 9.14
C ILE A 13 1.60 12.73 10.32
N GLN A 14 1.16 13.59 11.23
CA GLN A 14 0.35 13.16 12.38
C GLN A 14 -1.13 13.01 11.99
N GLN A 15 -1.67 13.97 11.24
CA GLN A 15 -3.07 13.94 10.81
C GLN A 15 -3.23 14.41 9.37
N GLY A 16 -4.06 13.71 8.60
CA GLY A 16 -4.51 14.15 7.27
C GLY A 16 -4.26 13.14 6.16
N ASN A 17 -4.46 13.57 4.92
CA ASN A 17 -4.38 12.67 3.76
C ASN A 17 -3.06 12.86 3.01
N VAL A 18 -2.40 11.76 2.67
CA VAL A 18 -1.25 11.75 1.78
C VAL A 18 -1.64 11.14 0.44
N THR A 19 -1.38 11.86 -0.65
CA THR A 19 -1.57 11.38 -2.03
C THR A 19 -0.30 11.60 -2.83
N SER A 20 0.17 10.58 -3.53
CA SER A 20 1.30 10.72 -4.46
C SER A 20 1.20 9.76 -5.63
N GLU A 21 1.70 10.22 -6.76
CA GLU A 21 1.82 9.50 -8.01
C GLU A 21 3.30 9.47 -8.42
N VAL A 22 3.84 8.28 -8.68
CA VAL A 22 5.26 8.09 -9.00
C VAL A 22 5.43 7.16 -10.19
N GLN A 23 5.98 7.66 -11.29
CA GLN A 23 6.22 6.80 -12.46
C GLN A 23 7.37 5.82 -12.18
N GLN A 24 8.52 6.30 -11.70
CA GLN A 24 9.66 5.46 -11.36
C GLN A 24 10.31 5.86 -10.04
N GLY A 25 10.22 5.02 -8.99
CA GLY A 25 10.78 5.47 -7.72
C GLY A 25 10.51 4.65 -6.48
N LYS A 26 10.71 5.29 -5.33
CA LYS A 26 10.36 4.75 -4.02
C LYS A 26 9.45 5.73 -3.29
N VAL A 27 8.41 5.21 -2.66
CA VAL A 27 7.51 5.98 -1.81
C VAL A 27 7.56 5.38 -0.41
N THR A 28 7.82 6.22 0.58
CA THR A 28 7.80 5.87 2.01
C THR A 28 6.86 6.82 2.73
N ARG A 29 5.93 6.28 3.51
CA ARG A 29 4.93 7.09 4.23
C ARG A 29 4.71 6.59 5.65
N GLY A 30 4.66 7.52 6.59
CA GLY A 30 4.22 7.33 7.96
C GLY A 30 3.04 8.24 8.26
N VAL A 31 1.90 7.68 8.67
CA VAL A 31 0.70 8.47 9.00
C VAL A 31 0.07 7.92 10.29
N GLN A 32 -0.21 8.79 11.26
CA GLN A 32 -0.84 8.35 12.51
C GLN A 32 -2.37 8.28 12.39
N GLN A 33 -3.01 9.32 11.81
CA GLN A 33 -4.45 9.37 11.55
C GLN A 33 -4.80 10.07 10.22
N GLY A 34 -5.72 9.50 9.41
CA GLY A 34 -5.93 9.98 8.05
C GLY A 34 -6.11 8.91 6.96
N LYS A 35 -5.55 9.17 5.77
CA LYS A 35 -5.56 8.24 4.63
C LYS A 35 -4.28 8.31 3.81
N VAL A 36 -3.86 7.17 3.29
CA VAL A 36 -2.74 7.06 2.34
C VAL A 36 -3.23 6.56 0.98
N THR A 37 -3.04 7.35 -0.07
CA THR A 37 -3.28 6.94 -1.47
C THR A 37 -2.00 7.02 -2.28
N SER A 38 -1.62 5.93 -2.93
CA SER A 38 -0.42 5.88 -3.77
C SER A 38 -0.69 5.22 -5.11
N GLU A 39 -0.23 5.84 -6.19
CA GLU A 39 -0.13 5.21 -7.51
C GLU A 39 1.34 5.15 -7.91
N ILE A 40 1.84 3.96 -8.25
CA ILE A 40 3.23 3.80 -8.69
C ILE A 40 3.32 2.83 -9.87
N GLN A 41 3.87 3.29 -10.99
CA GLN A 41 4.04 2.43 -12.17
C GLN A 41 5.22 1.46 -11.98
N GLN A 42 6.39 1.95 -11.59
CA GLN A 42 7.56 1.11 -11.31
C GLN A 42 8.26 1.54 -10.03
N GLY A 43 8.33 0.69 -9.01
CA GLY A 43 8.98 1.17 -7.79
C GLY A 43 8.91 0.34 -6.53
N LYS A 44 8.90 0.99 -5.39
CA LYS A 44 8.60 0.35 -4.11
C LYS A 44 7.70 1.27 -3.32
N LEU A 45 6.66 0.72 -2.72
CA LEU A 45 5.87 1.40 -1.71
C LEU A 45 6.13 0.76 -0.34
N THR A 46 6.41 1.60 0.64
CA THR A 46 6.36 1.25 2.06
C THR A 46 5.44 2.24 2.74
N SER A 47 4.46 1.74 3.49
CA SER A 47 3.55 2.58 4.26
C SER A 47 3.32 1.97 5.64
N GLU A 48 3.50 2.78 6.68
CA GLU A 48 3.20 2.44 8.06
C GLU A 48 2.12 3.38 8.58
N VAL A 49 1.04 2.81 9.09
CA VAL A 49 -0.15 3.57 9.45
C VAL A 49 -0.80 3.07 10.74
N GLN A 50 -1.21 3.99 11.63
CA GLN A 50 -1.75 3.59 12.94
C GLN A 50 -3.28 3.43 12.95
N GLN A 51 -4.07 4.35 12.38
CA GLN A 51 -5.55 4.26 12.45
C GLN A 51 -6.27 4.71 11.17
N GLU A 52 -6.21 3.95 10.06
CA GLU A 52 -6.57 4.49 8.74
C GLU A 52 -6.87 3.48 7.63
N THR A 53 -7.18 4.04 6.46
CA THR A 53 -7.21 3.36 5.17
C THR A 53 -5.94 3.62 4.36
N VAL A 54 -5.31 2.54 3.88
CA VAL A 54 -4.26 2.56 2.86
C VAL A 54 -4.83 2.07 1.54
N MET A 55 -4.74 2.89 0.50
CA MET A 55 -5.11 2.55 -0.88
C MET A 55 -3.87 2.62 -1.77
N SER A 56 -3.65 1.59 -2.57
CA SER A 56 -2.47 1.52 -3.43
C SER A 56 -2.74 0.82 -4.75
N GLU A 57 -2.41 1.49 -5.83
CA GLU A 57 -2.40 0.92 -7.18
C GLU A 57 -0.98 0.85 -7.71
N PHE A 58 -0.61 -0.32 -8.21
CA PHE A 58 0.78 -0.61 -8.48
C PHE A 58 0.99 -1.55 -9.65
N GLN A 59 1.80 -1.12 -10.62
CA GLN A 59 2.07 -1.97 -11.79
C GLN A 59 3.26 -2.91 -11.56
N GLN A 60 4.41 -2.45 -11.06
CA GLN A 60 5.62 -3.31 -11.03
C GLN A 60 6.57 -3.13 -9.83
N ARG A 61 6.90 -4.27 -9.16
CA ARG A 61 7.98 -4.56 -8.16
C ARG A 61 7.59 -4.98 -6.73
N LYS A 62 7.20 -4.08 -5.82
CA LYS A 62 6.96 -4.42 -4.39
C LYS A 62 6.08 -3.40 -3.66
N VAL A 63 5.07 -3.90 -2.94
CA VAL A 63 4.28 -3.14 -1.96
C VAL A 63 4.41 -3.77 -0.58
N THR A 64 4.67 -2.94 0.43
CA THR A 64 4.63 -3.32 1.85
C THR A 64 3.78 -2.32 2.62
N CYS A 65 2.76 -2.79 3.31
CA CYS A 65 1.88 -1.98 4.15
C CYS A 65 1.77 -2.59 5.54
N GLU A 66 1.93 -1.77 6.56
CA GLU A 66 1.73 -2.13 7.96
C GLU A 66 0.68 -1.21 8.55
N VAL A 67 -0.41 -1.77 9.08
CA VAL A 67 -1.54 -1.01 9.62
C VAL A 67 -1.92 -1.54 11.00
N GLN A 68 -1.93 -0.69 12.04
CA GLN A 68 -2.38 -1.14 13.36
C GLN A 68 -3.91 -1.28 13.40
N GLN A 69 -4.65 -0.25 12.98
CA GLN A 69 -6.11 -0.30 12.89
C GLN A 69 -6.59 0.29 11.56
N GLY A 70 -7.49 -0.43 10.87
CA GLY A 70 -8.17 0.08 9.69
C GLY A 70 -8.10 -0.84 8.46
N GLU A 71 -7.98 -0.27 7.27
CA GLU A 71 -8.20 -1.00 6.02
C GLU A 71 -7.03 -0.87 5.05
N VAL A 72 -6.61 -1.98 4.45
CA VAL A 72 -5.65 -2.00 3.34
C VAL A 72 -6.36 -2.47 2.09
N MET A 73 -6.35 -1.63 1.06
CA MET A 73 -6.80 -1.97 -0.29
C MET A 73 -5.61 -1.85 -1.24
N SER A 74 -5.30 -2.91 -1.97
CA SER A 74 -4.23 -2.82 -2.97
C SER A 74 -4.52 -3.63 -4.22
N GLU A 75 -4.24 -3.01 -5.36
CA GLU A 75 -4.21 -3.67 -6.65
C GLU A 75 -2.77 -3.69 -7.16
N VAL A 76 -2.27 -4.90 -7.44
CA VAL A 76 -0.87 -5.11 -7.84
C VAL A 76 -0.81 -5.99 -9.08
N GLN A 77 -0.31 -5.45 -10.18
CA GLN A 77 -0.18 -6.25 -11.40
C GLN A 77 0.98 -7.24 -11.33
N GLN A 78 2.13 -6.90 -10.70
CA GLN A 78 3.31 -7.78 -10.68
C GLN A 78 4.16 -7.84 -9.39
N ARG A 79 4.60 -9.06 -9.07
CA ARG A 79 5.69 -9.54 -8.18
C ARG A 79 5.39 -9.83 -6.72
N LYS A 80 5.26 -8.81 -5.86
CA LYS A 80 5.16 -9.05 -4.41
C LYS A 80 4.35 -7.98 -3.69
N MET A 81 3.32 -8.44 -2.99
CA MET A 81 2.58 -7.66 -2.00
C MET A 81 2.73 -8.29 -0.63
N MET A 82 2.96 -7.45 0.38
CA MET A 82 2.99 -7.82 1.79
C MET A 82 2.13 -6.83 2.56
N SER A 83 1.19 -7.35 3.34
CA SER A 83 0.35 -6.53 4.20
C SER A 83 0.22 -7.15 5.57
N GLU A 84 0.45 -6.36 6.60
CA GLU A 84 0.25 -6.73 8.00
C GLU A 84 -0.76 -5.79 8.62
N VAL A 85 -1.83 -6.34 9.20
CA VAL A 85 -2.89 -5.57 9.85
C VAL A 85 -3.22 -6.15 11.22
N GLN A 86 -3.09 -5.37 12.29
CA GLN A 86 -3.45 -5.87 13.62
C GLN A 86 -4.98 -5.95 13.79
N GLN A 87 -5.71 -4.89 13.44
CA GLN A 87 -7.18 -4.87 13.48
C GLN A 87 -7.79 -4.23 12.23
N GLY A 88 -8.62 -4.98 11.49
CA GLY A 88 -9.43 -4.43 10.42
C GLY A 88 -9.48 -5.29 9.15
N LYS A 89 -9.33 -4.70 7.96
CA LYS A 89 -9.55 -5.43 6.70
C LYS A 89 -8.40 -5.31 5.73
N VAL A 90 -8.09 -6.41 5.06
CA VAL A 90 -7.18 -6.43 3.91
C VAL A 90 -7.95 -6.93 2.69
N THR A 91 -8.02 -6.09 1.65
CA THR A 91 -8.53 -6.46 0.33
C THR A 91 -7.41 -6.29 -0.68
N SER A 92 -7.21 -7.30 -1.52
CA SER A 92 -6.23 -7.14 -2.59
C SER A 92 -6.45 -8.04 -3.78
N ALA A 93 -6.16 -7.48 -4.95
CA ALA A 93 -6.21 -8.13 -6.24
C ALA A 93 -4.81 -8.15 -6.83
N VAL A 94 -4.32 -9.33 -7.21
CA VAL A 94 -2.99 -9.50 -7.80
C VAL A 94 -3.06 -10.32 -9.08
N GLN A 95 -2.55 -9.76 -10.19
CA GLN A 95 -2.58 -10.44 -11.49
C GLN A 95 -1.40 -11.40 -11.70
N HIS A 96 -0.21 -11.07 -11.18
CA HIS A 96 0.95 -11.96 -11.22
C HIS A 96 1.84 -11.76 -9.99
N GLY A 97 2.20 -12.85 -9.30
CA GLY A 97 3.21 -12.84 -8.24
C GLY A 97 2.73 -13.37 -6.90
N LYS A 98 3.43 -12.99 -5.84
CA LYS A 98 3.21 -13.50 -4.48
C LYS A 98 2.50 -12.48 -3.62
N VAL A 99 1.49 -12.92 -2.89
CA VAL A 99 0.87 -12.11 -1.86
C VAL A 99 0.98 -12.78 -0.50
N MET A 100 1.48 -12.02 0.46
CA MET A 100 1.56 -12.41 1.85
C MET A 100 0.72 -11.43 2.66
N ARG A 101 -0.16 -11.97 3.50
CA ARG A 101 -1.06 -11.18 4.34
C ARG A 101 -1.03 -11.78 5.72
N ASP A 102 -0.91 -10.91 6.70
CA ASP A 102 -1.07 -11.26 8.10
C ASP A 102 -2.12 -10.32 8.69
N VAL A 103 -3.20 -10.89 9.23
CA VAL A 103 -4.27 -10.13 9.88
C VAL A 103 -4.59 -10.77 11.20
N GLN A 104 -4.29 -10.08 12.31
CA GLN A 104 -4.51 -10.64 13.64
C GLN A 104 -6.00 -10.67 13.99
N GLN A 105 -6.74 -9.59 13.72
CA GLN A 105 -8.18 -9.50 13.94
C GLN A 105 -8.87 -8.81 12.77
N GLY A 106 -9.76 -9.53 12.08
CA GLY A 106 -10.63 -8.95 11.06
C GLY A 106 -10.73 -9.80 9.80
N LYS A 107 -10.82 -9.17 8.62
CA LYS A 107 -11.18 -9.86 7.37
C LYS A 107 -10.09 -9.74 6.32
N VAL A 108 -9.84 -10.85 5.61
CA VAL A 108 -8.96 -10.90 4.45
C VAL A 108 -9.77 -11.32 3.23
N THR A 109 -9.78 -10.46 2.21
CA THR A 109 -10.31 -10.76 0.87
C THR A 109 -9.16 -10.70 -0.12
N SER A 110 -9.05 -11.71 -0.97
CA SER A 110 -7.87 -11.86 -1.82
C SER A 110 -8.23 -12.54 -3.13
N GLU A 111 -7.88 -11.87 -4.23
CA GLU A 111 -7.96 -12.45 -5.56
C GLU A 111 -6.55 -12.48 -6.14
N VAL A 112 -6.13 -13.67 -6.58
CA VAL A 112 -4.86 -13.84 -7.29
C VAL A 112 -5.18 -14.54 -8.59
N GLN A 113 -5.14 -13.79 -9.69
CA GLN A 113 -5.14 -14.38 -11.01
C GLN A 113 -3.73 -14.93 -11.25
N GLN A 114 -3.62 -16.11 -11.84
CA GLN A 114 -2.35 -16.60 -12.37
C GLN A 114 -2.59 -16.87 -13.85
N GLY A 115 -1.79 -16.24 -14.69
CA GLY A 115 -1.65 -16.63 -16.09
C GLY A 115 -0.71 -17.83 -16.21
#